data_AF-A0A2X1MW38-F1
#
_entry.id   AF-A0A2X1MW38-F1
#
_cell.length_a   1.000
_cell.length_b   1.000
_cell.length_c   1.000
_cell.angle_alpha   90.00
_cell.angle_beta   90.00
_cell.angle_gamma   90.00
#
_symmetry.space_group_name_H-M   'P 1'
#
loop_
_entity.id
_entity.type
_entity.pdbx_description
1 polymer ?
#
loop_
_entity_poly.entity_id
_entity_poly.type
_entity_poly.pdbx_seq_one_letter_code
_entity_poly.pdbx_strand_id
1 'polypeptide(L)'
;MQVSRRQFFKICAGGMAGTTAAALGFAPSVALAETRQYKLLRTRETRNTCTYCSVGCGLLMYSLGDGAKNAKASIFHIEGDPDHPGQPRCTLSERRWPGGFHPLRKPSEVSGIPCARF
;
A
#
# COMPACT_ATOMS: atom_id res chain seq x y z
N MET A 1 22.83 -7.44 -51.18
CA MET A 1 22.80 -6.33 -50.20
C MET A 1 24.07 -5.50 -50.34
N GLN A 2 23.97 -4.25 -50.82
CA GLN A 2 25.10 -3.31 -50.84
C GLN A 2 25.18 -2.62 -49.47
N VAL A 3 25.94 -3.19 -48.54
CA VAL A 3 26.23 -2.54 -47.26
C VAL A 3 27.52 -1.75 -47.44
N SER A 4 27.43 -0.41 -47.38
CA SER A 4 28.62 0.44 -47.43
C SER A 4 29.51 0.20 -46.21
N ARG A 5 30.84 0.31 -46.35
CA ARG A 5 31.79 0.13 -45.23
C ARG A 5 31.40 0.97 -44.00
N ARG A 6 30.83 2.16 -44.23
CA ARG A 6 30.35 3.06 -43.17
C ARG A 6 29.08 2.56 -42.46
N GLN A 7 28.16 1.89 -43.16
CA GLN A 7 26.99 1.26 -42.53
C GLN A 7 27.38 0.06 -41.67
N PHE A 8 28.36 -0.73 -42.13
CA PHE A 8 28.87 -1.87 -41.37
C PHE A 8 29.40 -1.43 -39.99
N PHE A 9 30.21 -0.37 -39.95
CA PHE A 9 30.73 0.16 -38.68
C PHE A 9 29.63 0.72 -37.76
N LYS A 10 28.58 1.35 -38.31
CA LYS A 10 27.45 1.86 -37.49
C LYS A 10 26.66 0.72 -36.83
N ILE A 11 26.43 -0.38 -37.55
CA ILE A 11 25.71 -1.54 -37.03
C ILE A 11 26.53 -2.25 -35.96
N CYS A 12 27.82 -2.49 -36.20
CA CYS A 12 28.70 -3.10 -35.21
C CYS A 12 28.87 -2.24 -33.96
N ALA A 13 29.02 -0.91 -34.11
CA ALA A 13 29.11 0.01 -32.97
C ALA A 13 27.82 0.03 -32.15
N GLY A 14 26.65 0.07 -32.81
CA GLY A 14 25.35 0.01 -32.13
C GLY A 14 25.11 -1.34 -31.44
N GLY A 15 25.49 -2.45 -32.08
CA GLY A 15 25.39 -3.79 -31.51
C GLY A 15 26.27 -3.99 -30.30
N MET A 16 27.55 -3.59 -30.37
CA MET A 16 28.45 -3.66 -29.22
C MET A 16 27.95 -2.79 -28.07
N ALA A 17 27.60 -1.52 -28.33
CA ALA A 17 27.06 -0.62 -27.31
C ALA A 17 25.77 -1.15 -26.66
N GLY A 18 24.88 -1.76 -27.45
CA GLY A 18 23.67 -2.40 -26.94
C GLY A 18 23.98 -3.59 -26.02
N THR A 19 24.93 -4.44 -26.40
CA THR A 19 25.33 -5.59 -25.59
C THR A 19 26.06 -5.21 -24.31
N THR A 20 26.95 -4.20 -24.34
CA THR A 20 27.58 -3.69 -23.12
C THR A 20 26.58 -2.97 -22.23
N ALA A 21 25.65 -2.18 -22.77
CA ALA A 21 24.59 -1.58 -21.97
C ALA A 21 23.73 -2.65 -21.27
N ALA A 22 23.35 -3.72 -21.98
CA ALA A 22 22.61 -4.83 -21.39
C ALA A 22 23.42 -5.58 -20.32
N ALA A 23 24.70 -5.88 -20.58
CA ALA A 23 25.58 -6.56 -19.62
C ALA A 23 25.92 -5.71 -18.39
N LEU A 24 26.01 -4.38 -18.54
CA LEU A 24 26.23 -3.42 -17.45
C LEU A 24 24.96 -3.12 -16.64
N GLY A 25 23.83 -3.78 -16.93
CA GLY A 25 22.60 -3.64 -16.16
C GLY A 25 21.71 -2.44 -16.56
N PHE A 26 21.96 -1.82 -17.71
CA PHE A 26 21.02 -0.86 -18.32
C PHE A 26 19.87 -1.56 -19.06
N ALA A 27 19.94 -2.88 -19.24
CA ALA A 27 18.76 -3.64 -19.63
C ALA A 27 17.76 -3.65 -18.46
N PRO A 28 16.51 -3.23 -18.67
CA PRO A 28 15.50 -3.29 -17.62
C PRO A 28 15.38 -4.74 -17.16
N SER A 29 15.58 -4.98 -15.86
CA SER A 29 15.24 -6.27 -15.27
C SER A 29 13.75 -6.51 -15.55
N VAL A 30 13.40 -7.75 -15.88
CA VAL A 30 12.00 -8.17 -15.88
C VAL A 30 11.46 -7.83 -14.49
N ALA A 31 10.65 -6.79 -14.40
CA ALA A 31 9.98 -6.44 -13.17
C ALA A 31 9.08 -7.63 -12.87
N LEU A 32 9.50 -8.50 -11.96
CA LEU A 32 8.64 -9.53 -11.41
C LEU A 32 7.50 -8.78 -10.73
N ALA A 33 6.38 -8.63 -11.45
CA ALA A 33 5.13 -8.14 -10.92
C ALA A 33 4.54 -9.23 -10.02
N GLU A 34 5.29 -9.66 -9.01
CA GLU A 34 4.75 -10.47 -7.93
C GLU A 34 3.80 -9.56 -7.16
N THR A 35 2.52 -9.95 -7.09
CA THR A 35 1.55 -9.28 -6.25
C THR A 35 2.04 -9.35 -4.81
N ARG A 36 2.36 -8.21 -4.18
CA ARG A 36 2.71 -8.19 -2.76
C ARG A 36 1.60 -8.89 -1.97
N GLN A 37 2.00 -9.79 -1.07
CA GLN A 37 1.08 -10.45 -0.15
C GLN A 37 0.18 -9.40 0.54
N TYR A 38 -1.11 -9.69 0.64
CA TYR A 38 -2.07 -8.77 1.25
C TYR A 38 -1.65 -8.45 2.69
N LYS A 39 -1.49 -7.15 2.99
CA LYS A 39 -1.03 -6.65 4.29
C LYS A 39 -1.93 -7.03 5.47
N LEU A 40 -3.11 -7.59 5.22
CA LEU A 40 -4.17 -7.84 6.20
C LEU A 40 -4.31 -9.30 6.63
N LEU A 41 -3.65 -10.25 5.95
CA LEU A 41 -3.91 -11.70 6.07
C LEU A 41 -3.74 -12.28 7.49
N ARG A 42 -2.93 -11.64 8.35
CA ARG A 42 -2.66 -12.10 9.73
C ARG A 42 -2.91 -11.00 10.75
N THR A 43 -3.90 -10.17 10.49
CA THR A 43 -4.15 -9.00 11.32
C THR A 43 -5.48 -9.17 12.03
N ARG A 44 -5.57 -8.62 13.24
CA ARG A 44 -6.79 -8.68 14.02
C ARG A 44 -7.70 -7.55 13.57
N GLU A 45 -8.85 -7.94 13.02
CA GLU A 45 -9.95 -7.05 12.66
C GLU A 45 -10.75 -6.66 13.91
N THR A 46 -11.09 -5.38 14.05
CA THR A 46 -11.92 -4.85 15.13
C THR A 46 -12.91 -3.85 14.56
N ARG A 47 -14.21 -4.11 14.76
CA ARG A 47 -15.29 -3.18 14.42
C ARG A 47 -15.36 -2.03 15.42
N ASN A 48 -15.50 -0.82 14.91
CA ASN A 48 -15.72 0.40 15.71
C ASN A 48 -16.54 1.41 14.92
N THR A 49 -17.07 2.42 15.60
CA THR A 49 -17.87 3.48 15.01
C THR A 49 -17.03 4.74 14.84
N CYS A 50 -17.13 5.40 13.68
CA CYS A 50 -16.42 6.65 13.41
C CYS A 50 -16.88 7.76 14.38
N THR A 51 -15.94 8.33 15.15
CA THR A 51 -16.23 9.38 16.15
C THR A 51 -16.11 10.81 15.60
N TYR A 52 -16.06 10.99 14.28
CA TYR A 52 -15.81 12.31 13.69
C TYR A 52 -17.08 13.10 13.42
N CYS A 53 -17.98 12.52 12.64
CA CYS A 53 -19.27 13.12 12.31
C CYS A 53 -20.38 12.37 13.06
N SER A 54 -21.49 13.06 13.33
CA SER A 54 -22.68 12.50 13.99
C SER A 54 -23.39 11.38 13.21
N VAL A 55 -22.90 11.05 12.01
CA VAL A 55 -23.43 9.96 11.17
C VAL A 55 -23.07 8.60 11.77
N GLY A 56 -21.84 8.46 12.29
CA GLY A 56 -21.37 7.24 12.94
C GLY A 56 -21.17 6.06 11.98
N CYS A 57 -20.41 6.25 10.88
CA CYS A 57 -20.07 5.14 9.97
C CYS A 57 -19.48 3.95 10.75
N GLY A 58 -19.79 2.73 10.32
CA GLY A 58 -19.02 1.56 10.69
C GLY A 58 -17.59 1.61 10.11
N LEU A 59 -16.62 1.24 10.94
CA LEU A 59 -15.21 1.14 10.61
C LEU A 59 -14.67 -0.25 10.94
N LEU A 60 -13.77 -0.73 10.11
CA LEU A 60 -12.95 -1.91 10.33
C LEU A 60 -11.50 -1.46 10.55
N MET A 61 -11.00 -1.70 11.76
CA MET A 61 -9.61 -1.42 12.13
C MET A 61 -8.80 -2.71 12.11
N TYR A 62 -7.63 -2.66 11.49
CA TYR A 62 -6.68 -3.75 11.47
C TYR A 62 -5.51 -3.43 12.38
N SER A 63 -5.26 -4.36 13.30
CA SER A 63 -4.17 -4.28 14.26
C SER A 63 -3.17 -5.40 14.06
N LEU A 64 -1.89 -5.07 14.25
CA LEU A 64 -0.81 -6.05 14.36
C LEU A 64 -0.92 -6.71 15.72
N GLY A 65 -0.89 -8.04 15.73
CA GLY A 65 -0.92 -8.87 16.94
C GLY A 65 -2.21 -9.69 17.06
N ASP A 66 -2.04 -10.93 17.49
CA ASP A 66 -3.10 -11.95 17.48
C ASP A 66 -4.03 -11.87 18.72
N GLY A 67 -4.00 -10.75 19.45
CA GLY A 67 -4.71 -10.59 20.72
C GLY A 67 -4.07 -11.33 21.91
N ALA A 68 -2.88 -11.90 21.72
CA ALA A 68 -2.10 -12.46 22.82
C ALA A 68 -1.70 -11.35 23.82
N LYS A 69 -1.72 -11.65 25.13
CA LYS A 69 -1.36 -10.67 26.17
C LYS A 69 0.05 -10.08 26.01
N ASN A 70 0.95 -10.82 25.37
CA ASN A 70 2.33 -10.42 25.12
C ASN A 70 2.51 -9.57 23.85
N ALA A 71 1.50 -9.54 22.97
CA ALA A 71 1.52 -8.77 21.74
C ALA A 71 0.78 -7.45 21.95
N LYS A 72 1.53 -6.34 21.93
CA LYS A 72 0.91 -5.01 22.02
C LYS A 72 0.22 -4.69 20.70
N ALA A 73 -1.11 -4.59 20.74
CA ALA A 73 -1.89 -4.26 19.56
C ALA A 73 -1.54 -2.87 19.05
N SER A 74 -1.07 -2.78 17.81
CA SER A 74 -0.84 -1.51 17.12
C SER A 74 -1.62 -1.47 15.81
N ILE A 75 -2.41 -0.43 15.63
CA ILE A 75 -3.25 -0.25 14.44
C ILE A 75 -2.38 0.27 13.31
N PHE A 76 -2.58 -0.23 12.09
CA PHE A 76 -1.79 0.18 10.92
C PHE A 76 -2.62 0.39 9.66
N HIS A 77 -3.88 -0.07 9.65
CA HIS A 77 -4.83 0.16 8.55
C HIS A 77 -6.25 0.25 9.08
N ILE A 78 -7.07 1.12 8.49
CA ILE A 78 -8.47 1.30 8.85
C ILE A 78 -9.26 1.56 7.57
N GLU A 79 -10.40 0.90 7.43
CA GLU A 79 -11.33 1.07 6.31
C GLU A 79 -12.78 1.16 6.81
N GLY A 80 -13.70 1.51 5.93
CA GLY A 80 -15.13 1.54 6.25
C GLY A 80 -15.74 0.14 6.17
N ASP A 81 -16.62 -0.18 7.12
CA ASP A 81 -17.32 -1.47 7.19
C ASP A 81 -18.33 -1.61 6.02
N PRO A 82 -18.24 -2.66 5.18
CA PRO A 82 -19.22 -2.94 4.13
C PRO A 82 -20.63 -3.22 4.65
N ASP A 83 -20.74 -3.79 5.85
CA ASP A 83 -21.98 -4.37 6.35
C ASP A 83 -22.77 -3.38 7.22
N HIS A 84 -22.25 -2.17 7.41
CA HIS A 84 -22.90 -1.16 8.25
C HIS A 84 -24.13 -0.55 7.54
N PRO A 85 -25.35 -0.71 8.08
CA PRO A 85 -26.58 -0.44 7.35
C PRO A 85 -26.81 1.06 7.13
N GLY A 86 -27.18 1.43 5.90
CA GLY A 86 -27.75 2.74 5.56
C GLY A 86 -26.79 3.94 5.64
N GLN A 87 -25.50 3.72 5.88
CA GLN A 87 -24.52 4.81 5.99
C GLN A 87 -23.43 4.72 4.91
N PRO A 88 -22.89 5.88 4.47
CA PRO A 88 -21.81 5.91 3.51
C PRO A 88 -20.57 5.23 4.09
N ARG A 89 -19.85 4.46 3.25
CA ARG A 89 -18.56 3.89 3.62
C ARG A 89 -17.57 5.00 3.90
N CYS A 90 -17.07 5.05 5.12
CA CYS A 90 -16.00 5.96 5.49
C CYS A 90 -14.68 5.50 4.81
N THR A 91 -14.31 6.12 3.68
CA THR A 91 -12.98 5.92 3.07
C THR A 91 -11.97 6.79 3.81
N LEU A 92 -11.20 6.19 4.69
CA LEU A 92 -10.12 6.90 5.38
C LEU A 92 -8.91 6.98 4.44
N SER A 93 -8.43 8.20 4.18
CA SER A 93 -7.10 8.33 3.60
C SER A 93 -6.09 8.20 4.75
N GLU A 94 -5.28 7.14 4.73
CA GLU A 94 -4.21 6.90 5.72
C GLU A 94 -3.29 8.12 5.93
N ARG A 95 -3.19 8.99 4.91
CA ARG A 95 -2.40 10.23 4.93
C ARG A 95 -3.02 11.40 5.70
N ARG A 96 -4.29 11.34 6.10
CA ARG A 96 -5.00 12.48 6.72
C ARG A 96 -4.99 12.45 8.25
N TRP A 97 -4.52 11.39 8.90
CA TRP A 97 -4.64 11.27 10.36
C TRP A 97 -3.61 12.15 11.10
N PRO A 98 -4.00 13.26 11.76
CA PRO A 98 -3.06 14.24 12.32
C PRO A 98 -2.13 13.70 13.41
N GLY A 99 -2.48 12.58 14.04
CA GLY A 99 -1.69 11.98 15.13
C GLY A 99 -0.82 10.79 14.71
N GLY A 100 -0.84 10.37 13.44
CA GLY A 100 -0.17 9.15 12.98
C GLY A 100 -0.61 7.86 13.69
N PHE A 101 -0.22 6.72 13.12
CA PHE A 101 -0.35 5.42 13.77
C PHE A 101 0.73 5.29 14.87
N HIS A 102 0.50 5.90 16.03
CA HIS A 102 1.38 5.70 17.17
C HIS A 102 1.30 4.22 17.63
N PRO A 103 2.43 3.54 17.85
CA PRO A 103 2.51 2.10 18.15
C PRO A 103 1.91 1.69 19.51
N LEU A 104 1.34 2.65 20.25
CA LEU A 104 0.82 2.50 21.60
C LEU A 104 -0.69 2.72 21.71
N ARG A 105 -1.36 3.13 20.62
CA ARG A 105 -2.79 3.43 20.65
C ARG A 105 -3.61 2.14 20.57
N LYS A 106 -4.44 1.91 21.59
CA LYS A 106 -5.39 0.79 21.58
C LYS A 106 -6.53 1.08 20.59
N PRO A 107 -7.15 0.04 19.98
CA PRO A 107 -8.36 0.19 19.17
C PRO A 107 -9.49 0.98 19.84
N SER A 108 -9.59 0.92 21.16
CA SER A 108 -10.57 1.66 21.96
C SER A 108 -10.25 3.15 22.15
N GLU A 109 -9.00 3.56 21.93
CA GLU A 109 -8.50 4.93 22.18
C GLU A 109 -8.32 5.72 20.88
N VAL A 110 -8.84 5.19 19.78
CA VAL A 110 -8.81 5.83 18.47
C VAL A 110 -9.93 6.87 18.40
N SER A 111 -9.70 8.01 19.03
CA SER A 111 -10.53 9.19 18.82
C SER A 111 -9.97 10.03 17.68
N GLY A 112 -10.86 10.50 16.81
CA GLY A 112 -10.49 11.47 15.78
C GLY A 112 -9.65 10.90 14.63
N ILE A 113 -10.16 9.92 13.87
CA ILE A 113 -9.69 9.63 12.48
C ILE A 113 -10.52 10.34 11.39
N PRO A 114 -9.95 11.30 10.63
CA PRO A 114 -10.74 12.17 9.76
C PRO A 114 -11.38 11.36 8.65
N CYS A 115 -12.71 11.25 8.72
CA CYS A 115 -13.50 10.71 7.63
C CYS A 115 -13.38 11.64 6.41
N ALA A 116 -12.78 11.14 5.33
CA ALA A 116 -12.97 11.75 4.04
C ALA A 116 -14.29 11.21 3.48
N ARG A 117 -15.34 12.02 3.59
CA ARG A 117 -16.59 11.82 2.87
C ARG A 117 -16.33 12.23 1.42
N PHE A 118 -16.26 11.28 0.51
CA PHE A 118 -16.44 11.55 -0.92
C PHE A 118 -17.91 11.39 -1.27
#